data_AF-A0A527G6A8-F1
#
_entry.id   AF-A0A527G6A8-F1
#
_cell.length_a   1.000
_cell.length_b   1.000
_cell.length_c   1.000
_cell.angle_alpha   90.00
_cell.angle_beta   90.00
_cell.angle_gamma   90.00
#
_symmetry.space_group_name_H-M   'P 1'
#
loop_
_entity.id
_entity.type
_entity.pdbx_description
1 polymer ?
#
loop_
_entity_poly.entity_id
_entity_poly.type
_entity_poly.pdbx_seq_one_letter_code
_entity_poly.pdbx_strand_id
1 'polypeptide(L)' 'VRQAFAVLSPEKIFWPNDVSLDILRRCDGRSTAGDIIAGLAADYEAEQEAVATDVLAFLQEWSDKLLVRL' A
#
# COMPACT_ATOMS: atom_id res chain seq x y z
N VAL A 1 6.10 22.52 7.46
CA VAL A 1 5.62 22.00 6.15
C VAL A 1 5.34 20.52 6.33
N ARG A 2 4.13 20.03 6.06
CA ARG A 2 3.85 18.58 6.12
C ARG A 2 4.62 17.91 4.97
N GLN A 3 5.47 16.94 5.29
CA GLN A 3 6.04 16.03 4.29
C GLN A 3 4.88 15.18 3.78
N ALA A 4 4.47 15.39 2.53
CA ALA A 4 3.40 14.63 1.88
C ALA A 4 3.93 14.03 0.58
N PHE A 5 3.52 12.81 0.29
CA PHE A 5 3.89 12.09 -0.92
C PHE A 5 2.68 12.01 -1.86
N ALA A 6 2.94 12.06 -3.15
CA ALA A 6 1.92 11.95 -4.19
C ALA A 6 2.34 10.89 -5.21
N VAL A 7 1.36 10.16 -5.75
CA VAL A 7 1.54 9.28 -6.90
C VAL A 7 0.99 9.99 -8.13
N LEU A 8 1.85 10.17 -9.12
CA LEU A 8 1.55 10.86 -10.36
C LEU A 8 1.15 9.83 -11.42
N SER A 9 -0.14 9.76 -11.74
CA SER A 9 -0.66 9.03 -12.89
C SER A 9 -0.80 9.97 -14.08
N PRO A 10 -0.78 9.47 -15.34
CA PRO A 10 -0.97 10.31 -16.53
C PRO A 10 -2.20 11.20 -16.49
N GLU A 11 -3.30 10.75 -15.85
CA GLU A 11 -4.58 11.47 -15.83
C GLU A 11 -4.88 12.18 -14.49
N LYS A 12 -4.29 11.71 -13.38
CA LYS A 12 -4.68 12.13 -12.01
C LYS A 12 -3.50 12.10 -11.04
N ILE A 13 -3.61 12.91 -9.98
CA ILE A 13 -2.70 12.88 -8.84
C ILE A 13 -3.41 12.19 -7.67
N PHE A 14 -2.74 11.22 -7.05
CA PHE A 14 -3.23 10.51 -5.86
C PHE A 14 -2.40 10.89 -4.63
N TRP A 15 -3.08 11.10 -3.51
CA TRP A 15 -2.46 11.50 -2.24
C TRP A 15 -2.66 10.37 -1.21
N PRO A 16 -1.74 9.39 -1.14
CA PRO A 16 -1.81 8.36 -0.12
C PRO A 16 -1.72 8.97 1.29
N ASN A 17 -2.49 8.41 2.23
CA ASN A 17 -2.26 8.65 3.66
C ASN A 17 -1.03 7.86 4.13
N ASP A 18 -0.68 7.98 5.41
CA ASP A 18 0.55 7.38 5.95
C ASP A 18 0.56 5.84 5.81
N VAL A 19 -0.56 5.15 6.11
CA VAL A 19 -0.67 3.69 5.96
C VAL A 19 -0.57 3.26 4.49
N SER A 20 -1.26 3.98 3.60
CA SER A 20 -1.20 3.74 2.15
C SER A 20 0.22 3.90 1.63
N LEU A 21 0.93 4.94 2.10
CA LEU A 21 2.31 5.20 1.71
C LEU A 21 3.23 4.08 2.20
N ASP A 22 3.00 3.56 3.40
CA ASP A 22 3.77 2.45 3.95
C ASP A 22 3.54 1.15 3.18
N ILE A 23 2.31 0.87 2.71
CA ILE A 23 2.05 -0.22 1.77
C ILE A 23 2.85 -0.01 0.48
N LEU A 24 2.74 1.17 -0.15
CA LEU A 24 3.42 1.48 -1.41
C LEU A 24 4.94 1.41 -1.33
N ARG A 25 5.53 1.78 -0.19
CA ARG A 25 6.98 1.68 0.05
C ARG A 25 7.48 0.24 0.07
N ARG A 26 6.60 -0.73 0.36
CA ARG A 26 6.92 -2.16 0.34
C ARG A 26 6.63 -2.81 -1.02
N CYS A 27 5.97 -2.10 -1.94
CA CYS A 27 5.80 -2.54 -3.33
C CYS A 27 7.08 -2.34 -4.15
N ASP A 28 8.10 -3.15 -3.86
CA ASP A 28 9.42 -3.11 -4.50
C ASP A 28 9.56 -4.02 -5.74
N GLY A 29 8.48 -4.70 -6.12
CA GLY A 29 8.44 -5.66 -7.23
C GLY A 29 9.07 -7.02 -6.91
N ARG A 30 9.41 -7.28 -5.64
CA ARG A 30 9.99 -8.55 -5.16
C ARG A 30 9.21 -9.14 -3.98
N SER A 31 8.81 -8.29 -3.05
CA SER A 31 8.05 -8.65 -1.86
C SER A 31 6.66 -9.15 -2.26
N THR A 32 6.24 -10.26 -1.67
CA THR A 32 4.89 -10.79 -1.90
C THR A 32 3.86 -10.01 -1.08
N ALA A 33 2.57 -10.10 -1.44
CA ALA A 33 1.50 -9.53 -0.61
C ALA A 33 1.54 -10.07 0.82
N GLY A 34 1.90 -11.36 1.01
CA GLY A 34 2.07 -11.96 2.32
C GLY A 34 3.20 -11.32 3.14
N ASP A 35 4.34 -11.02 2.51
CA ASP A 35 5.46 -10.33 3.18
C ASP A 35 5.06 -8.91 3.62
N ILE A 36 4.34 -8.19 2.75
CA ILE A 36 3.84 -6.84 3.04
C ILE A 36 2.87 -6.88 4.24
N ILE A 37 1.92 -7.81 4.23
CA ILE A 37 0.94 -7.98 5.32
C ILE A 37 1.64 -8.32 6.64
N ALA A 38 2.57 -9.28 6.63
CA ALA A 38 3.29 -9.69 7.82
C ALA A 38 4.14 -8.53 8.40
N GLY A 39 4.81 -7.76 7.53
CA GLY A 39 5.58 -6.59 7.95
C GLY A 39 4.70 -5.50 8.58
N LEU A 40 3.56 -5.18 7.95
CA LEU A 40 2.64 -4.17 8.47
C LEU A 40 1.96 -4.61 9.78
N ALA A 41 1.56 -5.88 9.89
CA ALA A 41 1.00 -6.42 11.13
C ALA A 41 1.99 -6.31 12.30
N ALA A 42 3.28 -6.56 12.04
CA ALA A 42 4.33 -6.38 13.03
C ALA A 42 4.55 -4.90 13.39
N ASP A 43 4.62 -4.01 12.40
CA ASP A 43 4.91 -2.59 12.62
C ASP A 43 3.78 -1.83 13.33
N TYR A 44 2.52 -2.24 13.11
CA TYR A 44 1.35 -1.63 13.72
C TYR A 44 0.80 -2.41 14.92
N GLU A 45 1.48 -3.49 15.35
CA GLU A 45 1.02 -4.39 16.42
C GLU A 45 -0.45 -4.83 16.22
N ALA A 46 -0.80 -5.15 14.98
CA ALA A 46 -2.15 -5.41 14.54
C ALA A 46 -2.38 -6.89 14.21
N GLU A 47 -3.65 -7.29 14.24
CA GLU A 47 -4.08 -8.64 13.90
C GLU A 47 -3.90 -8.89 12.39
N GLN A 48 -3.29 -10.02 12.03
CA GLN A 48 -2.81 -10.23 10.66
C GLN A 48 -3.96 -10.35 9.66
N GLU A 49 -5.11 -10.92 10.05
CA GLU A 49 -6.29 -11.06 9.20
C GLU A 49 -6.94 -9.69 8.91
N ALA A 50 -7.02 -8.82 9.91
CA ALA A 50 -7.43 -7.43 9.73
C ALA A 50 -6.51 -6.67 8.75
N VAL A 51 -5.19 -6.76 8.93
CA VAL A 51 -4.23 -6.12 8.02
C VAL A 51 -4.30 -6.72 6.61
N ALA A 52 -4.47 -8.05 6.51
CA ALA A 52 -4.60 -8.72 5.22
C ALA A 52 -5.80 -8.18 4.42
N THR A 53 -6.95 -8.02 5.07
CA THR A 53 -8.16 -7.50 4.44
C THR A 53 -7.93 -6.12 3.85
N ASP A 54 -7.35 -5.21 4.63
CA ASP A 54 -7.11 -3.83 4.20
C ASP A 54 -6.03 -3.73 3.11
N VAL A 55 -4.92 -4.46 3.25
CA VAL A 55 -3.83 -4.45 2.29
C VAL A 55 -4.27 -5.03 0.95
N LEU A 56 -5.00 -6.15 0.95
CA LEU A 56 -5.48 -6.76 -0.28
C LEU A 56 -6.50 -5.88 -1.00
N ALA A 57 -7.43 -5.27 -0.26
CA ALA A 57 -8.39 -4.31 -0.83
C ALA A 57 -7.67 -3.11 -1.45
N PHE A 58 -6.68 -2.56 -0.75
CA PHE A 58 -5.87 -1.45 -1.25
C PHE A 58 -5.11 -1.81 -2.52
N LEU A 59 -4.38 -2.94 -2.52
CA LEU A 59 -3.59 -3.38 -3.67
C LEU A 59 -4.48 -3.65 -4.90
N GLN A 60 -5.66 -4.24 -4.69
CA GLN A 60 -6.63 -4.44 -5.76
C GLN A 60 -7.11 -3.11 -6.34
N GLU A 61 -7.57 -2.18 -5.50
CA GLU A 61 -8.05 -0.87 -5.94
C GLU A 61 -6.97 -0.09 -6.72
N TRP A 62 -5.72 -0.18 -6.28
CA TRP A 62 -4.59 0.48 -6.93
C TRP A 62 -4.15 -0.22 -8.21
N SER A 63 -4.29 -1.53 -8.29
CA SER A 63 -4.11 -2.30 -9.53
C SER A 63 -5.17 -1.94 -10.57
N ASP A 64 -6.44 -1.80 -10.16
CA ASP A 64 -7.54 -1.40 -11.05
C ASP A 64 -7.32 0.00 -11.65
N LYS A 65 -6.56 0.85 -10.95
CA LYS A 65 -6.15 2.19 -11.42
C LYS A 65 -4.83 2.19 -12.19
N LEU A 66 -4.25 1.02 -12.46
CA LEU A 66 -2.95 0.84 -13.13
C LEU A 66 -1.76 1.50 -12.39
N LEU A 67 -1.87 1.65 -11.07
CA LEU A 67 -0.83 2.28 -10.23
C LEU A 67 0.13 1.26 -9.63
N VAL A 68 -0.35 0.05 -9.39
CA VAL A 68 0.41 -1.08 -8.85
C VAL A 68 0.20 -2.27 -9.78
N ARG A 69 1.21 -3.13 -9.91
CA ARG A 69 1.10 -4.38 -10.65
C ARG A 69 1.25 -5.56 -9.69
N LEU A 70 0.26 -6.44 -9.70
CA LEU A 70 0.26 -7.73 -9.00
C LEU A 70 0.89 -8.83 -9.87
#